data_AF-A0A956H1W1-F1
#
_entry.id   AF-A0A956H1W1-F1
#
_cell.length_a   1.000
_cell.length_b   1.000
_cell.length_c   1.000
_cell.angle_alpha   90.00
_cell.angle_beta   90.00
_cell.angle_gamma   90.00
#
_symmetry.space_group_name_H-M   'P 1'
#
loop_
_entity.id
_entity.type
_entity.pdbx_description
1 polymer ?
#
loop_
_entity_poly.entity_id
_entity_poly.type
_entity_poly.pdbx_seq_one_letter_code
_entity_poly.pdbx_strand_id
1 'polypeptide(L)'
;MPTVTLKQGDCLTSIAHANGFDPATIWDHPDNAKLKDLRSNPHALLPGDKLVVPKREEREENVATDTSKTFYLSTGPVRLRLRLTRHNKPRANEAFELELEDNQTLSGTTDGDGWIDEVIPDSTQRVVLKLQEGEEEHILLLGSLDPHDSPTGIQHRLRNLGYYLGKVDGILGPQSRAA
;
A
#
# COMPACT_ATOMS: atom_id res chain seq x y z
N MET A 1 18.88 14.13 13.42
CA MET A 1 18.02 13.69 12.28
C MET A 1 16.58 14.11 12.58
N PRO A 2 15.73 14.41 11.58
CA PRO A 2 14.33 14.69 11.84
C PRO A 2 13.65 13.43 12.42
N THR A 3 12.99 13.59 13.55
CA THR A 3 12.22 12.53 14.20
C THR A 3 10.75 12.78 13.92
N VAL A 4 10.11 11.83 13.25
CA VAL A 4 8.67 11.84 13.00
C VAL A 4 7.98 11.14 14.17
N THR A 5 7.06 11.83 14.83
CA THR A 5 6.17 11.20 15.81
C THR A 5 5.00 10.63 15.03
N LEU A 6 4.87 9.31 15.05
CA LEU A 6 3.83 8.62 14.30
C LEU A 6 2.46 9.03 14.82
N LYS A 7 1.57 9.35 13.90
CA LYS A 7 0.16 9.61 14.15
C LYS A 7 -0.66 8.39 13.74
N GLN A 8 -1.90 8.36 14.18
CA GLN A 8 -2.85 7.36 13.73
C GLN A 8 -2.98 7.41 12.20
N GLY A 9 -2.73 6.28 11.54
CA GLY A 9 -2.72 6.15 10.08
C GLY A 9 -1.33 6.24 9.44
N ASP A 10 -0.28 6.58 10.19
CA ASP A 10 1.08 6.59 9.66
C ASP A 10 1.62 5.16 9.53
N CYS A 11 2.14 4.84 8.34
CA CYS A 11 2.82 3.58 8.05
C CYS A 11 4.29 3.83 7.72
N LEU A 12 5.18 2.92 8.16
CA LEU A 12 6.60 2.95 7.81
C LEU A 12 6.81 3.08 6.30
N THR A 13 6.03 2.33 5.52
CA THR A 13 6.12 2.31 4.05
C THR A 13 5.82 3.68 3.47
N SER A 14 4.72 4.31 3.92
CA SER A 14 4.30 5.62 3.44
C SER A 14 5.31 6.72 3.82
N ILE A 15 5.83 6.68 5.06
CA ILE A 15 6.84 7.64 5.52
C ILE A 15 8.15 7.46 4.76
N ALA A 16 8.58 6.21 4.53
CA ALA A 16 9.80 5.91 3.81
C ALA A 16 9.71 6.38 2.36
N HIS A 17 8.63 6.04 1.65
CA HIS A 17 8.39 6.51 0.28
C HIS A 17 8.29 8.03 0.19
N ALA A 18 7.54 8.69 1.08
CA ALA A 18 7.43 10.15 1.11
C ALA A 18 8.79 10.85 1.32
N ASN A 19 9.74 10.16 1.95
CA ASN A 19 11.10 10.66 2.15
C ASN A 19 12.13 10.06 1.17
N GLY A 20 11.70 9.28 0.17
CA GLY A 20 12.56 8.71 -0.86
C GLY A 20 13.49 7.60 -0.38
N PHE A 21 13.12 6.88 0.68
CA PHE A 21 13.88 5.77 1.24
C PHE A 21 13.13 4.45 1.10
N ASP A 22 13.88 3.35 1.03
CA ASP A 22 13.33 2.02 1.22
C ASP A 22 12.86 1.87 2.70
N PRO A 23 11.65 1.35 2.96
CA PRO A 23 11.16 1.09 4.31
C PRO A 23 12.16 0.31 5.19
N ALA A 24 12.88 -0.66 4.63
CA ALA A 24 13.90 -1.43 5.34
C ALA A 24 15.08 -0.56 5.77
N THR A 25 15.47 0.42 4.94
CA THR A 25 16.56 1.36 5.26
C THR A 25 16.22 2.22 6.47
N ILE A 26 14.96 2.66 6.59
CA ILE A 26 14.52 3.40 7.77
C ILE A 26 14.41 2.47 8.98
N TRP A 27 13.83 1.27 8.81
CA TRP A 27 13.65 0.33 9.92
C TRP A 27 14.94 -0.17 10.54
N ASP A 28 15.94 -0.47 9.70
CA ASP A 28 17.23 -0.99 10.12
C ASP A 28 18.22 0.11 10.54
N HIS A 29 17.78 1.37 10.53
CA HIS A 29 18.61 2.50 10.96
C HIS A 29 18.97 2.38 12.45
N PRO A 30 20.24 2.62 12.86
CA PRO A 30 20.68 2.45 14.25
C PRO A 30 19.88 3.28 15.26
N ASP A 31 19.43 4.47 14.87
CA ASP A 31 18.61 5.34 15.72
C ASP A 31 17.18 4.80 15.97
N ASN A 32 16.72 3.84 15.16
CA ASN A 32 15.43 3.17 15.33
C ASN A 32 15.53 1.84 16.10
N ALA A 33 16.72 1.45 16.58
CA ALA A 33 16.91 0.20 17.32
C ALA A 33 15.99 0.07 18.54
N LYS A 34 15.80 1.15 19.30
CA LYS A 34 14.88 1.16 20.46
C LYS A 34 13.41 0.93 20.06
N LEU A 35 13.01 1.46 18.90
CA LEU A 35 11.66 1.27 18.38
C LEU A 35 11.48 -0.16 17.86
N LYS A 36 12.51 -0.72 17.23
CA LYS A 36 12.55 -2.11 16.74
C LYS A 36 12.53 -3.14 17.88
N ASP A 37 13.20 -2.85 18.99
CA ASP A 37 13.12 -3.66 20.21
C ASP A 37 11.72 -3.61 20.84
N LEU A 38 11.06 -2.44 20.79
CA LEU A 38 9.70 -2.25 21.31
C LEU A 38 8.63 -2.86 20.39
N ARG A 39 8.85 -2.83 19.08
CA ARG A 39 7.95 -3.27 18.02
C ARG A 39 8.68 -4.29 17.16
N SER A 40 8.54 -5.57 17.49
CA SER A 40 9.21 -6.65 16.75
C SER A 40 8.79 -6.78 15.28
N ASN A 41 7.69 -6.12 14.88
CA ASN A 41 7.19 -6.09 13.52
C ASN A 41 7.15 -4.64 12.99
N PRO A 42 7.79 -4.33 11.84
CA PRO A 42 7.77 -3.00 11.21
C PRO A 42 6.38 -2.50 10.80
N HIS A 43 5.41 -3.41 10.66
CA HIS A 43 4.02 -3.05 10.34
C HIS A 43 3.15 -2.78 11.59
N ALA A 44 3.68 -2.97 12.80
CA ALA A 44 2.95 -2.82 14.06
C ALA A 44 3.34 -1.54 14.82
N LEU A 45 3.46 -0.43 14.10
CA LEU A 45 3.79 0.87 14.66
C LEU A 45 2.55 1.52 15.30
N LEU A 46 2.71 2.14 16.48
CA LEU A 46 1.60 2.83 17.16
C LEU A 46 1.75 4.35 17.16
N PRO A 47 0.63 5.08 17.29
CA PRO A 47 0.67 6.52 17.51
C PRO A 47 1.52 6.89 18.73
N GLY A 48 2.40 7.86 18.58
CA GLY A 48 3.35 8.30 19.61
C GLY A 48 4.72 7.62 19.54
N ASP A 49 4.88 6.56 18.76
CA ASP A 49 6.19 6.00 18.46
C ASP A 49 7.03 7.03 17.68
N LYS A 50 8.32 7.09 18.00
CA LYS A 50 9.26 8.05 17.39
C LYS A 50 10.09 7.34 16.34
N LEU A 51 9.83 7.64 15.08
CA LEU A 51 10.58 7.11 13.95
C LEU A 51 11.59 8.15 13.49
N VAL A 52 12.87 7.79 13.51
CA VAL A 52 13.94 8.62 12.97
C VAL A 52 14.00 8.40 11.47
N VAL A 53 13.83 9.47 10.71
CA VAL A 53 13.95 9.47 9.25
C VAL A 53 15.22 10.25 8.91
N PRO A 54 16.24 9.61 8.30
CA PRO A 54 17.44 10.33 7.89
C PRO A 54 17.12 11.43 6.87
N LYS A 55 17.90 12.53 6.88
CA LYS A 55 17.78 13.52 5.80
C LYS A 55 18.36 12.91 4.53
N ARG A 56 17.73 13.18 3.38
CA ARG A 56 18.30 12.80 2.08
C ARG A 56 19.64 13.53 1.93
N GLU A 57 20.69 12.76 1.72
CA GLU A 57 21.99 13.30 1.34
C GLU A 57 21.99 13.49 -0.18
N GLU A 58 22.30 14.69 -0.63
CA GLU A 58 22.51 14.94 -2.06
C GLU A 58 23.78 14.21 -2.48
N ARG A 59 23.64 13.27 -3.42
CA ARG A 59 24.77 12.57 -4.02
C ARG A 59 25.08 13.20 -5.36
N GLU A 60 26.26 13.80 -5.46
CA GLU A 60 26.82 14.21 -6.75
C GLU A 60 27.50 13.02 -7.42
N GLU A 61 27.15 12.73 -8.66
CA GLU A 61 27.89 11.78 -9.49
C GLU A 61 28.48 12.49 -10.71
N ASN A 62 29.80 12.38 -10.85
CA ASN A 62 30.49 12.83 -12.04
C ASN A 62 30.16 11.91 -13.22
N VAL A 63 29.48 12.45 -14.22
CA VAL A 63 29.22 11.80 -15.51
C VAL A 63 30.12 12.45 -16.55
N ALA A 64 30.83 11.65 -17.34
CA ALA A 64 31.68 12.17 -18.40
C ALA A 64 30.81 12.83 -19.49
N THR A 65 31.28 13.95 -20.02
CA THR A 65 30.68 14.60 -21.21
C THR A 65 30.64 13.58 -22.36
N ASP A 66 29.53 13.57 -23.13
CA ASP A 66 29.21 12.58 -24.16
C ASP A 66 28.88 11.15 -23.68
N THR A 67 28.59 10.95 -22.39
CA THR A 67 28.03 9.69 -21.88
C THR A 67 26.65 9.87 -21.24
N SER A 68 25.75 8.91 -21.46
CA SER A 68 24.47 8.82 -20.76
C SER A 68 24.59 7.84 -19.59
N LYS A 69 24.13 8.25 -18.41
CA LYS A 69 24.05 7.39 -17.22
C LYS A 69 22.61 7.34 -16.74
N THR A 70 22.06 6.13 -16.63
CA THR A 70 20.71 5.91 -16.10
C THR A 70 20.76 5.93 -14.58
N PHE A 71 20.00 6.82 -13.97
CA PHE A 71 19.79 6.87 -12.52
C PHE A 71 18.54 6.06 -12.16
N TYR A 72 18.64 5.23 -11.11
CA TYR A 72 17.52 4.47 -10.58
C TYR A 72 17.04 5.14 -9.29
N LEU A 73 15.73 5.31 -9.14
CA LEU A 73 15.13 5.65 -7.85
C LEU A 73 15.23 4.43 -6.92
N SER A 74 15.58 4.65 -5.64
CA SER A 74 15.63 3.59 -4.63
C SER A 74 14.25 3.07 -4.23
N THR A 75 13.17 3.77 -4.62
CA THR A 75 11.81 3.27 -4.51
C THR A 75 11.49 2.46 -5.77
N GLY A 76 11.52 1.13 -5.63
CA GLY A 76 11.07 0.24 -6.69
C GLY A 76 9.58 0.44 -6.98
N PRO A 77 9.10 0.07 -8.17
CA PRO A 77 7.70 0.22 -8.51
C PRO A 77 6.83 -0.68 -7.61
N VAL A 78 5.66 -0.18 -7.22
CA VAL A 78 4.76 -0.89 -6.29
C VAL A 78 3.93 -1.90 -7.09
N ARG A 79 3.72 -3.10 -6.56
CA ARG A 79 2.87 -4.12 -7.20
C ARG A 79 1.48 -4.16 -6.56
N LEU A 80 0.45 -3.99 -7.38
CA LEU A 80 -0.95 -4.19 -7.02
C LEU A 80 -1.30 -5.67 -7.22
N ARG A 81 -1.49 -6.38 -6.11
CA ARG A 81 -1.91 -7.79 -6.14
C ARG A 81 -3.33 -7.96 -5.58
N LEU A 82 -4.26 -8.34 -6.43
CA LEU A 82 -5.68 -8.47 -6.10
C LEU A 82 -6.22 -9.83 -6.57
N ARG A 83 -7.04 -10.50 -5.76
CA ARG A 83 -7.70 -11.75 -6.16
C ARG A 83 -9.19 -11.54 -6.33
N LEU A 84 -9.69 -11.79 -7.53
CA LEU A 84 -11.10 -11.75 -7.87
C LEU A 84 -11.77 -13.09 -7.60
N THR A 85 -12.83 -13.05 -6.81
CA THR A 85 -13.66 -14.22 -6.51
C THR A 85 -15.13 -13.89 -6.62
N ARG A 86 -15.93 -14.87 -7.05
CA ARG A 86 -17.39 -14.81 -7.08
C ARG A 86 -17.94 -16.05 -6.39
N HIS A 87 -18.68 -15.87 -5.30
CA HIS A 87 -19.15 -16.98 -4.45
C HIS A 87 -18.02 -17.94 -4.02
N ASN A 88 -16.89 -17.39 -3.56
CA ASN A 88 -15.67 -18.13 -3.20
C ASN A 88 -15.02 -18.95 -4.33
N LYS A 89 -15.46 -18.78 -5.58
CA LYS A 89 -14.79 -19.35 -6.75
C LYS A 89 -13.92 -18.29 -7.43
N PRO A 90 -12.69 -18.62 -7.83
CA PRO A 90 -11.83 -17.68 -8.54
C PRO A 90 -12.49 -17.26 -9.86
N ARG A 91 -12.45 -15.97 -10.14
CA ARG A 91 -12.83 -15.40 -11.45
C ARG A 91 -11.61 -15.51 -12.37
N ALA A 92 -11.45 -16.67 -12.99
CA ALA A 92 -10.26 -17.00 -13.78
C ALA A 92 -10.40 -16.57 -15.26
N ASN A 93 -9.29 -16.17 -15.88
CA ASN A 93 -9.22 -15.69 -17.27
C ASN A 93 -10.23 -14.57 -17.60
N GLU A 94 -10.57 -13.75 -16.60
CA GLU A 94 -11.49 -12.65 -16.77
C GLU A 94 -10.73 -11.38 -17.16
N ALA A 95 -11.20 -10.73 -18.23
CA ALA A 95 -10.64 -9.48 -18.70
C ALA A 95 -10.94 -8.36 -17.70
N PHE A 96 -9.92 -7.56 -17.41
CA PHE A 96 -10.00 -6.42 -16.51
C PHE A 96 -9.30 -5.20 -17.09
N GLU A 97 -9.74 -4.03 -16.66
CA GLU A 97 -9.05 -2.76 -16.89
C GLU A 97 -8.85 -2.04 -15.55
N LEU A 98 -7.65 -1.53 -15.31
CA LEU A 98 -7.31 -0.71 -14.15
C LEU A 98 -7.09 0.71 -14.63
N GLU A 99 -7.98 1.62 -14.28
CA GLU A 99 -7.83 3.05 -14.54
C GLU A 99 -7.16 3.72 -13.34
N LEU A 100 -5.96 4.26 -13.58
CA LEU A 100 -5.13 4.99 -12.62
C LEU A 100 -5.50 6.48 -12.61
N GLU A 101 -5.13 7.20 -11.54
CA GLU A 101 -5.44 8.64 -11.37
C GLU A 101 -4.81 9.56 -12.42
N ASP A 102 -3.75 9.11 -13.09
CA ASP A 102 -3.07 9.83 -14.15
C ASP A 102 -3.66 9.54 -15.55
N ASN A 103 -4.87 8.99 -15.60
CA ASN A 103 -5.57 8.52 -16.80
C ASN A 103 -4.84 7.39 -17.55
N GLN A 104 -3.83 6.75 -16.94
CA GLN A 104 -3.29 5.52 -17.49
C GLN A 104 -4.28 4.38 -17.27
N THR A 105 -4.46 3.55 -18.30
CA THR A 105 -5.29 2.34 -18.21
C THR A 105 -4.41 1.12 -18.43
N LEU A 106 -4.43 0.18 -17.49
CA LEU A 106 -3.77 -1.11 -17.60
C LEU A 106 -4.82 -2.17 -17.88
N SER A 107 -4.75 -2.81 -19.05
CA SER A 107 -5.67 -3.90 -19.41
C SER A 107 -4.97 -5.25 -19.25
N GLY A 108 -5.68 -6.22 -18.71
CA GLY A 108 -5.13 -7.55 -18.49
C GLY A 108 -6.21 -8.62 -18.37
N THR A 109 -5.76 -9.83 -18.05
CA THR A 109 -6.65 -10.96 -17.73
C THR A 109 -6.20 -11.58 -16.42
N THR A 110 -7.14 -11.92 -15.56
CA THR A 110 -6.82 -12.63 -14.31
C THR A 110 -6.24 -14.01 -14.62
N ASP A 111 -5.35 -14.52 -13.77
CA ASP A 111 -4.82 -15.87 -13.92
C ASP A 111 -5.87 -16.98 -13.62
N GLY A 112 -5.43 -18.25 -13.67
CA GLY A 112 -6.27 -19.41 -13.36
C GLY A 112 -6.84 -19.45 -11.94
N ASP A 113 -6.24 -18.69 -11.02
CA ASP A 113 -6.64 -18.57 -9.61
C ASP A 113 -7.36 -17.24 -9.30
N GLY A 114 -7.62 -16.43 -10.34
CA GLY A 114 -8.31 -15.15 -10.25
C GLY A 114 -7.43 -13.98 -9.80
N TRP A 115 -6.10 -14.08 -9.89
CA TRP A 115 -5.20 -12.99 -9.50
C TRP A 115 -4.97 -11.97 -10.62
N ILE A 116 -4.85 -10.72 -10.17
CA ILE A 116 -4.28 -9.57 -10.86
C ILE A 116 -2.97 -9.25 -10.14
N ASP A 117 -1.87 -9.09 -10.88
CA ASP A 117 -0.55 -8.74 -10.34
C ASP A 117 0.14 -7.74 -11.27
N GLU A 118 -0.23 -6.47 -11.12
CA GLU A 118 0.20 -5.38 -11.99
C GLU A 118 1.16 -4.44 -11.28
N VAL A 119 2.08 -3.88 -12.04
CA VAL A 119 3.02 -2.87 -11.56
C VAL A 119 2.37 -1.51 -11.72
N ILE A 120 2.24 -0.78 -10.62
CA ILE A 120 1.63 0.55 -10.59
C ILE A 120 2.64 1.60 -10.11
N PRO A 121 2.50 2.87 -10.52
CA PRO A 121 3.26 3.97 -9.93
C PRO A 121 3.08 4.04 -8.42
N ASP A 122 4.15 4.36 -7.69
CA ASP A 122 4.12 4.47 -6.22
C ASP A 122 3.29 5.65 -5.70
N SER A 123 3.03 6.64 -6.56
CA SER A 123 2.13 7.76 -6.29
C SER A 123 0.65 7.42 -6.43
N THR A 124 0.28 6.21 -6.86
CA THR A 124 -1.12 5.82 -7.13
C THR A 124 -1.90 5.70 -5.82
N GLN A 125 -2.94 6.53 -5.61
CA GLN A 125 -3.80 6.45 -4.43
C GLN A 125 -5.18 5.86 -4.72
N ARG A 126 -5.60 5.88 -5.97
CA ARG A 126 -6.89 5.34 -6.41
C ARG A 126 -6.75 4.60 -7.73
N VAL A 127 -7.44 3.48 -7.83
CA VAL A 127 -7.56 2.69 -9.04
C VAL A 127 -9.02 2.31 -9.24
N VAL A 128 -9.55 2.48 -10.45
CA VAL A 128 -10.87 1.96 -10.80
C VAL A 128 -10.65 0.66 -11.55
N LEU A 129 -11.07 -0.45 -10.95
CA LEU A 129 -11.11 -1.76 -11.60
C LEU A 129 -12.42 -1.87 -12.36
N LYS A 130 -12.35 -2.02 -13.68
CA LYS A 130 -13.47 -2.32 -14.55
C LYS A 130 -13.39 -3.76 -15.01
N LEU A 131 -14.51 -4.46 -14.93
CA LEU A 131 -14.70 -5.84 -15.38
C LEU A 131 -15.84 -5.85 -16.39
N GLN A 132 -15.89 -6.90 -17.23
CA GLN A 132 -16.96 -7.09 -18.22
C GLN A 132 -17.16 -5.86 -19.13
N GLU A 133 -16.07 -5.33 -19.69
CA GLU A 133 -16.10 -4.15 -20.57
C GLU A 133 -16.75 -2.90 -19.94
N GLY A 134 -16.70 -2.79 -18.60
CA GLY A 134 -17.24 -1.66 -17.84
C GLY A 134 -18.64 -1.87 -17.26
N GLU A 135 -19.23 -3.06 -17.39
CA GLU A 135 -20.51 -3.37 -16.71
C GLU A 135 -20.35 -3.45 -15.18
N GLU A 136 -19.15 -3.78 -14.70
CA GLU A 136 -18.86 -3.88 -13.27
C GLU A 136 -17.63 -3.02 -12.92
N GLU A 137 -17.83 -2.02 -12.05
CA GLU A 137 -16.78 -1.10 -11.62
C GLU A 137 -16.55 -1.17 -10.10
N HIS A 138 -15.28 -1.25 -9.71
CA HIS A 138 -14.83 -1.26 -8.32
C HIS A 138 -13.78 -0.19 -8.08
N ILE A 139 -14.05 0.74 -7.16
CA ILE A 139 -13.08 1.76 -6.77
C ILE A 139 -12.19 1.18 -5.67
N LEU A 140 -10.91 0.99 -6.00
CA LEU A 140 -9.87 0.58 -5.09
C LEU A 140 -9.11 1.81 -4.61
N LEU A 141 -9.16 2.09 -3.32
CA LEU A 141 -8.33 3.11 -2.70
C LEU A 141 -7.06 2.43 -2.16
N LEU A 142 -5.91 2.80 -2.71
CA LEU A 142 -4.60 2.27 -2.34
C LEU A 142 -3.98 3.13 -1.24
N GLY A 143 -3.22 2.51 -0.35
CA GLY A 143 -2.58 3.21 0.78
C GLY A 143 -3.54 3.70 1.87
N SER A 144 -4.84 3.40 1.78
CA SER A 144 -5.89 3.82 2.73
C SER A 144 -6.50 2.66 3.54
N LEU A 145 -5.94 1.45 3.41
CA LEU A 145 -6.26 0.35 4.32
C LEU A 145 -5.49 0.56 5.62
N ASP A 146 -6.22 1.01 6.65
CA ASP A 146 -5.72 0.99 8.01
C ASP A 146 -5.19 -0.42 8.38
N PRO A 147 -4.21 -0.53 9.30
CA PRO A 147 -3.67 -1.80 9.76
C PRO A 147 -4.75 -2.83 10.10
N HIS A 148 -4.50 -4.10 9.82
CA HIS A 148 -5.47 -5.19 10.03
C HIS A 148 -5.86 -5.42 11.49
N ASP A 149 -5.10 -4.86 12.42
CA ASP A 149 -5.28 -4.88 13.86
C ASP A 149 -5.98 -3.61 14.39
N SER A 150 -6.26 -2.62 13.53
CA SER A 150 -7.10 -1.49 13.91
C SER A 150 -8.60 -1.83 13.73
N PRO A 151 -9.48 -1.38 14.63
CA PRO A 151 -10.93 -1.53 14.48
C PRO A 151 -11.48 -1.09 13.12
N THR A 152 -10.97 0.02 12.57
CA THR A 152 -11.34 0.51 11.24
C THR A 152 -10.80 -0.40 10.14
N GLY A 153 -9.58 -0.92 10.28
CA GLY A 153 -8.96 -1.85 9.34
C GLY A 153 -9.62 -3.23 9.31
N ILE A 154 -10.13 -3.71 10.45
CA ILE A 154 -10.98 -4.91 10.56
C ILE A 154 -12.31 -4.66 9.86
N GLN A 155 -12.98 -3.54 10.15
CA GLN A 155 -14.26 -3.17 9.51
C GLN A 155 -14.11 -2.96 8.00
N HIS A 156 -13.03 -2.32 7.53
CA HIS A 156 -12.72 -2.15 6.12
C HIS A 156 -12.48 -3.50 5.44
N ARG A 157 -11.73 -4.41 6.06
CA ARG A 157 -11.51 -5.77 5.52
C ARG A 157 -12.78 -6.59 5.50
N LEU A 158 -13.56 -6.61 6.58
CA LEU A 158 -14.84 -7.31 6.65
C LEU A 158 -15.83 -6.75 5.62
N ARG A 159 -15.84 -5.43 5.38
CA ARG A 159 -16.68 -4.82 4.34
C ARG A 159 -16.22 -5.21 2.95
N ASN A 160 -14.92 -5.18 2.69
CA ASN A 160 -14.36 -5.60 1.40
C ASN A 160 -14.59 -7.10 1.13
N LEU A 161 -14.72 -7.93 2.17
CA LEU A 161 -15.07 -9.34 2.08
C LEU A 161 -16.59 -9.62 2.05
N GLY A 162 -17.43 -8.59 2.18
CA GLY A 162 -18.89 -8.71 2.17
C GLY A 162 -19.51 -9.17 3.50
N TYR A 163 -18.73 -9.29 4.58
CA TYR A 163 -19.20 -9.73 5.91
C TYR A 163 -19.66 -8.57 6.81
N TYR A 164 -19.33 -7.32 6.48
CA TYR A 164 -19.71 -6.16 7.31
C TYR A 164 -20.36 -5.05 6.49
N LEU A 165 -21.63 -4.76 6.78
CA LEU A 165 -22.44 -3.72 6.13
C LEU A 165 -22.57 -2.44 6.98
N GLY A 166 -21.91 -2.40 8.15
CA GLY A 166 -21.98 -1.27 9.07
C GLY A 166 -21.07 -0.10 8.67
N LYS A 167 -21.19 1.01 9.40
CA LYS A 167 -20.26 2.15 9.24
C LYS A 167 -18.86 1.73 9.70
N VAL A 168 -17.84 2.19 8.99
CA VAL A 168 -16.46 2.07 9.44
C VAL A 168 -16.20 3.25 10.37
N ASP A 169 -16.47 3.03 11.64
CA ASP A 169 -16.41 4.05 12.70
C ASP A 169 -15.26 3.81 13.69
N GLY A 170 -14.52 2.71 13.52
CA GLY A 170 -13.42 2.35 14.41
C GLY A 170 -13.89 1.81 15.76
N ILE A 171 -15.17 1.47 15.89
CA ILE A 171 -15.74 0.89 17.10
C ILE A 171 -16.11 -0.57 16.77
N LEU A 172 -15.39 -1.53 17.34
CA LEU A 172 -15.71 -2.96 17.21
C LEU A 172 -16.98 -3.32 18.01
N GLY A 173 -18.12 -2.86 17.50
CA GLY A 173 -19.45 -3.11 18.04
C GLY A 173 -19.97 -4.52 17.73
N PRO A 174 -21.19 -4.85 18.18
CA PRO A 174 -21.78 -6.18 18.02
C PRO A 174 -21.80 -6.67 16.56
N GLN A 175 -22.04 -5.76 15.61
CA GLN A 175 -22.07 -6.08 14.18
C GLN A 175 -20.69 -6.40 13.60
N SER A 176 -19.61 -5.77 14.08
CA SER A 176 -18.24 -6.11 13.66
C SER A 176 -17.72 -7.39 14.31
N ARG A 177 -18.29 -7.78 15.47
CA ARG A 177 -17.93 -9.02 16.20
C ARG A 177 -18.77 -10.24 15.80
N ALA A 178 -19.93 -10.03 15.19
CA ALA A 178 -20.82 -11.08 14.72
C ALA A 178 -20.54 -11.51 13.27
N ALA A 179 -19.71 -10.74 12.57
CA ALA A 179 -19.15 -11.04 11.25
C ALA A 179 -17.90 -11.92 11.38
#